data_AF-R7XY67-F1
#
_entry.id   AF-R7XY67-F1
#
_cell.length_a   1.000
_cell.length_b   1.000
_cell.length_c   1.000
_cell.angle_alpha   90.00
_cell.angle_beta   90.00
_cell.angle_gamma   90.00
#
_symmetry.space_group_name_H-M   'P 1'
#
loop_
_entity.id
_entity.type
_entity.pdbx_description
1 polymer ?
#
loop_
_entity_poly.entity_id
_entity_poly.type
_entity_poly.pdbx_seq_one_letter_code
_entity_poly.pdbx_strand_id
1 'polypeptide(L)'
;MCEFSGHRVTRHALAAATSTPLIGLDNPAGEHGTVGLELLAGDFEAELVEAAERGQVRASEGSVRQVEVFQMASVRTSIIGRPRRLPGHLLAAVWTGGAWFILFFLPIYTFAQRAALHEPLRERAEAAAQLAERNHELELANQFKIDLMGVLGHEIGNPLASILGNAEMGAEALDTYDIADASQAFTVVERNALQIRHVLHDLLTMVTSSDRGALAAHPEPTPLRPHLVAAADSQPPRERPTIECPPALTALVQTGHLDQMLANLLVNASKYAGGATKIAARPTWAGLIEISVLDAGPGVPEAFRQHLFERFSREAETARQVMGSGLGLFITCELARANGGDLIHRPARPRGSEFVIILRQPPAPAA
;
A
#
# COMPACT_ATOMS: atom_id res chain seq x y z
N MET A 1 28.42 46.24 -25.16
CA MET A 1 28.15 46.89 -26.45
C MET A 1 27.45 45.86 -27.32
N CYS A 2 26.23 46.12 -27.77
CA CYS A 2 25.37 45.22 -28.57
C CYS A 2 24.93 43.89 -27.86
N GLU A 3 23.74 43.33 -28.08
CA GLU A 3 22.52 43.90 -28.70
C GLU A 3 21.23 43.18 -28.26
N PHE A 4 20.06 43.75 -28.60
CA PHE A 4 18.72 43.28 -28.21
C PHE A 4 17.94 42.71 -29.42
N SER A 5 17.44 41.47 -29.32
CA SER A 5 16.24 40.98 -30.05
C SER A 5 15.84 39.58 -29.59
N GLY A 6 14.56 39.19 -29.61
CA GLY A 6 13.36 39.95 -29.92
C GLY A 6 12.13 39.05 -30.05
N HIS A 7 10.99 39.39 -29.44
CA HIS A 7 9.77 38.59 -29.54
C HIS A 7 9.17 38.62 -30.96
N ARG A 8 8.73 37.45 -31.46
CA ARG A 8 7.59 37.36 -32.38
C ARG A 8 6.68 36.19 -32.02
N VAL A 9 5.41 36.51 -31.82
CA VAL A 9 4.30 35.55 -31.76
C VAL A 9 3.66 35.49 -33.15
N THR A 10 3.49 34.30 -33.71
CA THR A 10 2.70 34.08 -34.93
C THR A 10 1.35 33.46 -34.58
N ARG A 11 0.27 34.18 -34.91
CA ARG A 11 -1.08 33.60 -34.95
C ARG A 11 -1.28 32.89 -36.29
N HIS A 12 -1.78 31.65 -36.28
CA HIS A 12 -2.53 31.11 -37.41
C HIS A 12 -3.82 30.43 -36.94
N ALA A 13 -4.75 30.26 -37.88
CA ALA A 13 -6.17 30.12 -37.62
C ALA A 13 -6.60 28.70 -37.23
N LEU A 14 -7.83 28.58 -36.72
CA LEU A 14 -8.54 27.30 -36.61
C LEU A 14 -8.72 26.68 -38.01
N ALA A 15 -8.55 25.36 -38.09
CA ALA A 15 -9.04 24.51 -39.16
C ALA A 15 -9.68 23.25 -38.54
N ALA A 16 -10.52 22.56 -39.32
CA ALA A 16 -11.45 21.54 -38.83
C ALA A 16 -10.80 20.32 -38.15
N ALA A 17 -11.57 19.66 -37.27
CA ALA A 17 -11.14 18.45 -36.56
C ALA A 17 -11.41 17.16 -37.36
N THR A 18 -10.38 16.34 -37.51
CA THR A 18 -10.37 14.86 -37.64
C THR A 18 -8.89 14.43 -37.65
N SER A 19 -8.47 13.28 -37.14
CA SER A 19 -9.19 12.16 -36.50
C SER A 19 -8.46 11.70 -35.22
N THR A 20 -9.17 10.98 -34.34
CA THR A 20 -8.61 10.39 -33.12
C THR A 20 -7.59 9.29 -33.46
N PRO A 21 -6.43 9.20 -32.76
CA PRO A 21 -5.45 8.15 -33.02
C PRO A 21 -5.98 6.74 -32.68
N LEU A 22 -5.56 5.76 -33.47
CA LEU A 22 -5.73 4.33 -33.18
C LEU A 22 -4.93 3.96 -31.92
N ILE A 23 -5.61 3.47 -30.89
CA ILE A 23 -4.97 2.83 -29.74
C ILE A 23 -4.86 1.33 -30.05
N GLY A 24 -3.63 0.87 -30.31
CA GLY A 24 -3.32 -0.55 -30.34
C GLY A 24 -3.25 -1.12 -28.92
N LEU A 25 -3.81 -2.32 -28.72
CA LEU A 25 -3.60 -3.12 -27.52
C LEU A 25 -2.82 -4.37 -27.91
N ASP A 26 -1.61 -4.51 -27.36
CA ASP A 26 -0.81 -5.72 -27.55
C ASP A 26 -1.47 -6.91 -26.83
N ASN A 27 -1.87 -7.91 -27.61
CA ASN A 27 -2.41 -9.17 -27.11
C ASN A 27 -1.37 -10.28 -27.34
N PRO A 28 -0.87 -10.99 -26.31
CA PRO A 28 0.18 -12.00 -26.44
C PRO A 28 -0.25 -13.32 -27.12
N ALA A 29 -1.38 -13.33 -27.83
CA ALA A 29 -1.82 -14.40 -28.73
C ALA A 29 -1.94 -13.83 -30.16
N GLY A 30 -1.05 -14.28 -31.06
CA GLY A 30 -0.79 -13.62 -32.35
C GLY A 30 -1.81 -13.88 -33.46
N GLU A 31 -3.03 -13.35 -33.32
CA GLU A 31 -4.04 -13.31 -34.39
C GLU A 31 -4.48 -11.87 -34.69
N HIS A 32 -4.18 -11.36 -35.89
CA HIS A 32 -4.57 -10.02 -36.33
C HIS A 32 -6.03 -9.96 -36.80
N GLY A 33 -6.97 -9.88 -35.86
CA GLY A 33 -8.39 -9.68 -36.16
C GLY A 33 -8.73 -8.23 -36.53
N THR A 34 -9.08 -7.97 -37.80
CA THR A 34 -9.60 -6.67 -38.24
C THR A 34 -11.11 -6.56 -37.97
N VAL A 35 -11.51 -5.72 -37.01
CA VAL A 35 -12.93 -5.43 -36.75
C VAL A 35 -13.48 -4.48 -37.81
N GLY A 36 -14.25 -5.00 -38.76
CA GLY A 36 -15.03 -4.21 -39.70
C GLY A 36 -16.38 -3.81 -39.12
N LEU A 37 -16.79 -2.55 -39.29
CA LEU A 37 -18.17 -2.12 -39.10
C LEU A 37 -18.96 -2.46 -40.38
N GLU A 38 -19.72 -3.54 -40.34
CA GLU A 38 -20.61 -3.93 -41.44
C GLU A 38 -21.89 -3.07 -41.40
N LEU A 39 -22.18 -2.39 -42.52
CA LEU A 39 -23.36 -1.53 -42.63
C LEU A 39 -24.57 -2.38 -42.99
N LEU A 40 -25.51 -2.57 -42.04
CA LEU A 40 -26.77 -3.27 -42.29
C LEU A 40 -27.57 -2.56 -43.39
N ALA A 41 -27.81 -3.28 -44.49
CA ALA A 41 -28.62 -2.80 -45.61
C ALA A 41 -30.09 -3.19 -45.42
N GLY A 42 -30.98 -2.18 -45.37
CA GLY A 42 -32.44 -2.38 -45.40
C GLY A 42 -33.19 -1.73 -44.23
N ASP A 43 -33.74 -0.54 -44.50
CA ASP A 43 -35.06 -0.08 -44.05
C ASP A 43 -35.37 -0.07 -42.53
N PHE A 44 -34.49 0.54 -41.73
CA PHE A 44 -34.85 1.04 -40.39
C PHE A 44 -34.35 2.48 -40.17
N GLU A 45 -35.25 3.46 -40.31
CA GLU A 45 -34.99 4.84 -39.88
C GLU A 45 -35.18 4.98 -38.36
N ALA A 46 -34.36 5.81 -37.73
CA ALA A 46 -34.45 6.13 -36.31
C ALA A 46 -35.06 7.53 -36.11
N GLU A 47 -36.35 7.59 -35.77
CA GLU A 47 -37.03 8.85 -35.48
C GLU A 47 -36.81 9.30 -34.02
N LEU A 48 -36.48 10.58 -33.83
CA LEU A 48 -36.09 11.15 -32.53
C LEU A 48 -37.29 11.82 -31.85
N VAL A 49 -37.76 11.28 -30.72
CA VAL A 49 -38.86 11.88 -29.95
C VAL A 49 -38.31 12.70 -28.78
N GLU A 50 -38.36 14.03 -28.92
CA GLU A 50 -37.99 14.96 -27.84
C GLU A 50 -39.03 15.00 -26.71
N ALA A 51 -38.56 15.21 -25.47
CA ALA A 51 -39.41 15.28 -24.29
C ALA A 51 -39.93 16.70 -24.05
N ALA A 52 -41.22 16.94 -24.33
CA ALA A 52 -41.91 18.18 -23.98
C ALA A 52 -42.50 18.14 -22.56
N GLU A 53 -42.31 19.22 -21.79
CA GLU A 53 -42.79 19.34 -20.41
C GLU A 53 -44.29 19.71 -20.28
N ARG A 54 -44.92 19.20 -19.20
CA ARG A 54 -46.10 19.75 -18.48
C ARG A 54 -47.43 19.92 -19.25
N GLY A 55 -48.41 19.10 -18.87
CA GLY A 55 -49.85 19.39 -19.08
C GLY A 55 -50.76 18.56 -18.17
N GLN A 56 -51.46 19.22 -17.23
CA GLN A 56 -52.65 18.65 -16.56
C GLN A 56 -53.87 18.82 -17.51
N VAL A 57 -54.98 18.08 -17.43
CA VAL A 57 -55.99 18.11 -16.34
C VAL A 57 -56.94 16.89 -16.39
N ARG A 58 -57.39 16.49 -15.19
CA ARG A 58 -58.52 15.62 -14.76
C ARG A 58 -59.63 15.19 -15.76
N ALA A 59 -60.02 13.90 -15.61
CA ALA A 59 -61.40 13.35 -15.50
C ALA A 59 -62.33 13.43 -16.75
N SER A 60 -63.42 12.65 -16.88
CA SER A 60 -64.14 11.81 -15.89
C SER A 60 -64.70 10.49 -16.47
N GLU A 61 -65.62 9.85 -15.74
CA GLU A 61 -66.26 8.54 -16.00
C GLU A 61 -67.13 8.49 -17.27
N GLY A 62 -67.42 7.27 -17.79
CA GLY A 62 -68.66 7.01 -18.55
C GLY A 62 -68.54 6.22 -19.87
N SER A 63 -69.18 5.04 -19.91
CA SER A 63 -69.55 4.30 -21.15
C SER A 63 -70.74 5.01 -21.87
N VAL A 64 -71.12 4.84 -23.15
CA VAL A 64 -71.25 3.65 -24.03
C VAL A 64 -71.16 4.02 -25.54
N ARG A 65 -71.02 3.01 -26.42
CA ARG A 65 -71.03 3.02 -27.91
C ARG A 65 -72.36 3.44 -28.60
N GLN A 66 -72.28 3.79 -29.90
CA GLN A 66 -73.19 3.35 -30.99
C GLN A 66 -72.39 3.23 -32.32
N VAL A 67 -72.62 2.36 -33.33
CA VAL A 67 -73.66 1.36 -33.72
C VAL A 67 -74.87 1.97 -34.47
N GLU A 68 -75.31 1.51 -35.66
CA GLU A 68 -75.12 0.19 -36.34
C GLU A 68 -74.68 0.22 -37.83
N VAL A 69 -75.62 0.19 -38.81
CA VAL A 69 -75.44 0.11 -40.30
C VAL A 69 -75.29 -1.33 -40.88
N PHE A 70 -75.63 -1.51 -42.16
CA PHE A 70 -76.13 -2.75 -42.82
C PHE A 70 -75.68 -2.83 -44.33
N GLN A 71 -76.02 -3.79 -45.20
CA GLN A 71 -76.93 -4.97 -45.20
C GLN A 71 -76.62 -5.94 -46.37
N MET A 72 -77.03 -7.22 -46.30
CA MET A 72 -77.70 -7.93 -47.42
C MET A 72 -78.56 -9.11 -46.90
N ALA A 73 -79.48 -9.62 -47.73
CA ALA A 73 -80.59 -10.53 -47.38
C ALA A 73 -80.16 -11.94 -46.85
N SER A 74 -80.99 -12.75 -46.16
CA SER A 74 -82.46 -12.89 -46.28
C SER A 74 -83.19 -13.51 -45.05
N VAL A 75 -84.23 -12.81 -44.57
CA VAL A 75 -85.56 -13.30 -44.09
C VAL A 75 -85.69 -14.44 -43.04
N ARG A 76 -86.16 -14.05 -41.83
CA ARG A 76 -87.04 -14.76 -40.86
C ARG A 76 -86.64 -16.18 -40.40
N THR A 77 -86.50 -16.45 -39.09
CA THR A 77 -87.61 -16.33 -38.12
C THR A 77 -87.09 -16.16 -36.67
N SER A 78 -87.77 -15.34 -35.87
CA SER A 78 -87.42 -15.11 -34.46
C SER A 78 -87.97 -16.21 -33.55
N ILE A 79 -87.19 -17.26 -33.29
CA ILE A 79 -87.48 -18.21 -32.22
C ILE A 79 -87.08 -17.57 -30.89
N ILE A 80 -88.07 -17.19 -30.06
CA ILE A 80 -87.83 -16.77 -28.66
C ILE A 80 -87.50 -18.00 -27.83
N GLY A 81 -86.27 -18.49 -27.98
CA GLY A 81 -85.69 -19.51 -27.12
C GLY A 81 -85.41 -18.93 -25.74
N ARG A 82 -85.87 -19.62 -24.68
CA ARG A 82 -85.48 -19.31 -23.29
C ARG A 82 -83.94 -19.22 -23.21
N PRO A 83 -83.37 -18.34 -22.37
CA PRO A 83 -81.91 -18.16 -22.29
C PRO A 83 -81.22 -19.48 -21.93
N ARG A 84 -80.63 -20.13 -22.94
CA ARG A 84 -79.73 -21.25 -22.73
C ARG A 84 -78.51 -20.71 -22.01
N ARG A 85 -78.29 -21.14 -20.76
CA ARG A 85 -77.01 -20.95 -20.09
C ARG A 85 -75.92 -21.51 -21.01
N LEU A 86 -75.00 -20.66 -21.46
CA LEU A 86 -73.72 -21.10 -21.98
C LEU A 86 -73.12 -22.06 -20.94
N PRO A 87 -72.83 -23.32 -21.29
CA PRO A 87 -72.45 -24.30 -20.28
C PRO A 87 -71.09 -23.92 -19.72
N GLY A 88 -71.01 -23.80 -18.39
CA GLY A 88 -69.89 -23.15 -17.71
C GLY A 88 -68.51 -23.74 -17.99
N HIS A 89 -68.44 -24.98 -18.51
CA HIS A 89 -67.20 -25.62 -18.93
C HIS A 89 -66.46 -24.86 -20.04
N LEU A 90 -67.14 -24.11 -20.93
CA LEU A 90 -66.47 -23.33 -21.99
C LEU A 90 -65.76 -22.09 -21.43
N LEU A 91 -66.38 -21.40 -20.47
CA LEU A 91 -65.72 -20.30 -19.74
C LEU A 91 -64.61 -20.84 -18.83
N ALA A 92 -64.84 -21.97 -18.16
CA ALA A 92 -63.83 -22.63 -17.35
C ALA A 92 -62.62 -23.07 -18.19
N ALA A 93 -62.81 -23.59 -19.40
CA ALA A 93 -61.72 -24.02 -20.28
C ALA A 93 -60.74 -22.87 -20.61
N VAL A 94 -61.28 -21.70 -20.98
CA VAL A 94 -60.48 -20.49 -21.26
C VAL A 94 -59.75 -20.02 -20.00
N TRP A 95 -60.44 -20.01 -18.84
CA TRP A 95 -59.82 -19.68 -17.57
C TRP A 95 -58.73 -20.68 -17.15
N THR A 96 -58.91 -21.98 -17.38
CA THR A 96 -57.86 -22.99 -17.09
C THR A 96 -56.66 -22.83 -18.01
N GLY A 97 -56.85 -22.58 -19.31
CA GLY A 97 -55.73 -22.35 -20.24
C GLY A 97 -54.87 -21.15 -19.80
N GLY A 98 -55.52 -20.01 -19.52
CA GLY A 98 -54.83 -18.82 -19.03
C GLY A 98 -54.19 -19.00 -17.64
N ALA A 99 -54.90 -19.62 -16.69
CA ALA A 99 -54.39 -19.83 -15.34
C ALA A 99 -53.20 -20.79 -15.30
N TRP A 100 -53.23 -21.89 -16.07
CA TRP A 100 -52.09 -22.81 -16.16
C TRP A 100 -50.90 -22.17 -16.89
N PHE A 101 -51.14 -21.33 -17.90
CA PHE A 101 -50.07 -20.54 -18.53
C PHE A 101 -49.42 -19.59 -17.52
N ILE A 102 -50.21 -18.86 -16.71
CA ILE A 102 -49.68 -18.00 -15.64
C ILE A 102 -48.93 -18.82 -14.57
N LEU A 103 -49.47 -19.97 -14.15
CA LEU A 103 -48.87 -20.80 -13.09
C LEU A 103 -47.57 -21.51 -13.50
N PHE A 104 -47.32 -21.73 -14.79
CA PHE A 104 -46.09 -22.40 -15.28
C PHE A 104 -45.17 -21.46 -16.07
N PHE A 105 -45.66 -20.72 -17.07
CA PHE A 105 -44.81 -19.86 -17.89
C PHE A 105 -44.37 -18.59 -17.16
N LEU A 106 -45.18 -17.98 -16.28
CA LEU A 106 -44.74 -16.78 -15.55
C LEU A 106 -43.58 -17.06 -14.57
N PRO A 107 -43.57 -18.11 -13.73
CA PRO A 107 -42.41 -18.43 -12.91
C PRO A 107 -41.19 -18.85 -13.74
N ILE A 108 -41.36 -19.59 -14.85
CA ILE A 108 -40.24 -19.96 -15.74
C ILE A 108 -39.65 -18.72 -16.42
N TYR A 109 -40.49 -17.82 -16.95
CA TYR A 109 -40.06 -16.57 -17.60
C TYR A 109 -39.38 -15.61 -16.61
N THR A 110 -39.94 -15.43 -15.42
CA THR A 110 -39.32 -14.58 -14.38
C THR A 110 -38.06 -15.22 -13.79
N PHE A 111 -37.95 -16.55 -13.73
CA PHE A 111 -36.69 -17.24 -13.41
C PHE A 111 -35.63 -17.01 -14.51
N ALA A 112 -35.99 -17.15 -15.78
CA ALA A 112 -35.09 -16.90 -16.91
C ALA A 112 -34.62 -15.44 -16.97
N GLN A 113 -35.52 -14.46 -16.79
CA GLN A 113 -35.16 -13.05 -16.68
C GLN A 113 -34.23 -12.78 -15.49
N ARG A 114 -34.52 -13.35 -14.31
CA ARG A 114 -33.65 -13.21 -13.14
C ARG A 114 -32.26 -13.80 -13.39
N ALA A 115 -32.16 -15.00 -13.96
CA ALA A 115 -30.88 -15.61 -14.29
C ALA A 115 -30.08 -14.74 -15.29
N ALA A 116 -30.71 -14.30 -16.37
CA ALA A 116 -30.09 -13.44 -17.39
C ALA A 116 -29.64 -12.06 -16.86
N LEU A 117 -30.27 -11.56 -15.79
CA LEU A 117 -29.87 -10.31 -15.11
C LEU A 117 -28.83 -10.55 -14.01
N HIS A 118 -28.84 -11.69 -13.33
CA HIS A 118 -27.94 -11.95 -12.20
C HIS A 118 -26.51 -12.32 -12.61
N GLU A 119 -26.29 -13.04 -13.71
CA GLU A 119 -24.92 -13.35 -14.17
C GLU A 119 -24.08 -12.11 -14.52
N PRO A 120 -24.52 -11.17 -15.37
CA PRO A 120 -23.73 -9.96 -15.65
C PRO A 120 -23.63 -9.01 -14.45
N LEU A 121 -24.45 -9.18 -13.41
CA LEU A 121 -24.29 -8.47 -12.13
C LEU A 121 -23.22 -9.14 -11.23
N ARG A 122 -23.08 -10.48 -11.28
CA ARG A 122 -22.02 -11.22 -10.58
C ARG A 122 -20.65 -10.90 -11.16
N GLU A 123 -20.50 -11.06 -12.47
CA GLU A 123 -19.26 -10.77 -13.20
C GLU A 123 -18.76 -9.33 -12.93
N ARG A 124 -19.68 -8.35 -12.96
CA ARG A 124 -19.37 -6.95 -12.61
C ARG A 124 -19.02 -6.75 -11.14
N ALA A 125 -19.65 -7.47 -10.21
CA ALA A 125 -19.33 -7.38 -8.79
C ALA A 125 -17.95 -8.00 -8.48
N GLU A 126 -17.62 -9.11 -9.11
CA GLU A 126 -16.31 -9.77 -8.99
C GLU A 126 -15.20 -8.92 -9.61
N ALA A 127 -15.41 -8.37 -10.81
CA ALA A 127 -14.47 -7.43 -11.44
C ALA A 127 -14.30 -6.14 -10.62
N ALA A 128 -15.38 -5.61 -10.03
CA ALA A 128 -15.30 -4.44 -9.14
C ALA A 128 -14.58 -4.75 -7.83
N ALA A 129 -14.74 -5.95 -7.26
CA ALA A 129 -14.01 -6.39 -6.08
C ALA A 129 -12.51 -6.54 -6.36
N GLN A 130 -12.14 -7.18 -7.47
CA GLN A 130 -10.74 -7.28 -7.91
C GLN A 130 -10.13 -5.90 -8.18
N LEU A 131 -10.87 -4.99 -8.83
CA LEU A 131 -10.40 -3.62 -9.07
C LEU A 131 -10.24 -2.84 -7.76
N ALA A 132 -11.12 -3.02 -6.77
CA ALA A 132 -10.98 -2.42 -5.46
C ALA A 132 -9.76 -2.96 -4.69
N GLU A 133 -9.53 -4.27 -4.74
CA GLU A 133 -8.33 -4.92 -4.17
C GLU A 133 -7.04 -4.39 -4.81
N ARG A 134 -6.96 -4.36 -6.16
CA ARG A 134 -5.81 -3.80 -6.88
C ARG A 134 -5.59 -2.31 -6.62
N ASN A 135 -6.66 -1.52 -6.55
CA ASN A 135 -6.55 -0.10 -6.19
C ASN A 135 -6.06 0.06 -4.74
N HIS A 136 -6.43 -0.84 -3.83
CA HIS A 136 -5.93 -0.81 -2.45
C HIS A 136 -4.44 -1.20 -2.38
N GLU A 137 -3.99 -2.25 -3.09
CA GLU A 137 -2.57 -2.57 -3.24
C GLU A 137 -1.76 -1.38 -3.80
N LEU A 138 -2.28 -0.73 -4.85
CA LEU A 138 -1.64 0.43 -5.48
C LEU A 138 -1.58 1.64 -4.55
N GLU A 139 -2.65 1.92 -3.78
CA GLU A 139 -2.67 3.05 -2.84
C GLU A 139 -1.69 2.82 -1.69
N LEU A 140 -1.62 1.60 -1.13
CA LEU A 140 -0.64 1.23 -0.10
C LEU A 140 0.80 1.36 -0.62
N ALA A 141 1.08 0.88 -1.85
CA ALA A 141 2.39 1.03 -2.47
C ALA A 141 2.75 2.49 -2.78
N ASN A 142 1.77 3.30 -3.19
CA ASN A 142 1.95 4.72 -3.46
C ASN A 142 2.20 5.53 -2.17
N GLN A 143 1.47 5.24 -1.09
CA GLN A 143 1.67 5.84 0.23
C GLN A 143 3.07 5.49 0.77
N PHE A 144 3.47 4.22 0.74
CA PHE A 144 4.83 3.78 1.11
C PHE A 144 5.92 4.54 0.34
N LYS A 145 5.73 4.76 -0.97
CA LYS A 145 6.65 5.54 -1.80
C LYS A 145 6.71 7.01 -1.37
N ILE A 146 5.57 7.61 -1.01
CA ILE A 146 5.49 9.00 -0.53
C ILE A 146 6.21 9.16 0.82
N ASP A 147 5.95 8.26 1.77
CA ASP A 147 6.58 8.27 3.10
C ASP A 147 8.10 8.08 3.00
N LEU A 148 8.55 7.13 2.17
CA LEU A 148 9.96 6.93 1.83
C LEU A 148 10.60 8.20 1.24
N MET A 149 9.94 8.89 0.29
CA MET A 149 10.47 10.13 -0.29
C MET A 149 10.53 11.28 0.73
N GLY A 150 9.57 11.38 1.65
CA GLY A 150 9.60 12.35 2.75
C GLY A 150 10.75 12.10 3.73
N VAL A 151 10.94 10.84 4.12
CA VAL A 151 12.05 10.42 5.01
C VAL A 151 13.41 10.65 4.35
N LEU A 152 13.57 10.28 3.07
CA LEU A 152 14.76 10.57 2.27
C LEU A 152 15.11 12.06 2.26
N GLY A 153 14.12 12.92 1.97
CA GLY A 153 14.30 14.36 1.89
C GLY A 153 14.83 14.97 3.19
N HIS A 154 14.33 14.51 4.34
CA HIS A 154 14.76 15.04 5.65
C HIS A 154 16.05 14.39 6.19
N GLU A 155 16.18 13.06 6.15
CA GLU A 155 17.35 12.38 6.75
C GLU A 155 18.63 12.50 5.91
N ILE A 156 18.53 12.79 4.60
CA ILE A 156 19.70 13.11 3.75
C ILE A 156 19.85 14.63 3.56
N GLY A 157 18.76 15.38 3.34
CA GLY A 157 18.83 16.81 3.07
C GLY A 157 19.43 17.63 4.22
N ASN A 158 19.05 17.33 5.47
CA ASN A 158 19.57 18.04 6.65
C ASN A 158 21.10 17.87 6.83
N PRO A 159 21.66 16.64 6.89
CA PRO A 159 23.11 16.47 6.98
C PRO A 159 23.86 16.93 5.72
N LEU A 160 23.26 16.87 4.53
CA LEU A 160 23.88 17.37 3.29
C LEU A 160 24.05 18.90 3.31
N ALA A 161 23.03 19.63 3.78
CA ALA A 161 23.14 21.07 4.01
C ALA A 161 24.18 21.41 5.09
N SER A 162 24.29 20.59 6.13
CA SER A 162 25.32 20.72 7.16
C SER A 162 26.73 20.48 6.60
N ILE A 163 26.93 19.49 5.73
CA ILE A 163 28.19 19.23 5.02
C ILE A 163 28.58 20.45 4.18
N LEU A 164 27.68 20.99 3.37
CA LEU A 164 27.99 22.12 2.49
C LEU A 164 28.43 23.35 3.29
N GLY A 165 27.64 23.78 4.28
CA GLY A 165 27.99 24.94 5.08
C GLY A 165 29.27 24.77 5.92
N ASN A 166 29.57 23.55 6.40
CA ASN A 166 30.84 23.31 7.10
C ASN A 166 32.04 23.18 6.14
N ALA A 167 31.85 22.72 4.90
CA ALA A 167 32.90 22.77 3.89
C ALA A 167 33.23 24.22 3.48
N GLU A 168 32.21 25.08 3.39
CA GLU A 168 32.37 26.52 3.12
C GLU A 168 33.09 27.23 4.29
N MET A 169 32.63 27.07 5.53
CA MET A 169 33.30 27.63 6.73
C MET A 169 34.73 27.09 6.90
N GLY A 170 34.96 25.80 6.60
CA GLY A 170 36.28 25.18 6.65
C GLY A 170 37.25 25.75 5.61
N ALA A 171 36.77 26.19 4.45
CA ALA A 171 37.58 26.87 3.44
C ALA A 171 37.93 28.31 3.86
N GLU A 172 36.97 29.08 4.38
CA GLU A 172 37.19 30.45 4.89
C GLU A 172 38.16 30.47 6.09
N ALA A 173 38.07 29.46 6.97
CA ALA A 173 39.02 29.26 8.06
C ALA A 173 40.45 28.94 7.56
N LEU A 174 40.60 28.17 6.47
CA LEU A 174 41.91 27.91 5.86
C LEU A 174 42.50 29.17 5.18
N ASP A 175 41.70 29.96 4.48
CA ASP A 175 42.14 31.24 3.87
C ASP A 175 42.58 32.27 4.92
N THR A 176 42.02 32.19 6.14
CA THR A 176 42.40 33.03 7.29
C THR A 176 43.46 32.39 8.21
N TYR A 177 43.97 31.19 7.86
CA TYR A 177 44.93 30.38 8.62
C TYR A 177 44.44 29.89 10.00
N ASP A 178 43.14 29.89 10.29
CA ASP A 178 42.58 29.24 11.47
C ASP A 178 42.42 27.72 11.26
N ILE A 179 43.48 27.00 11.59
CA ILE A 179 43.53 25.53 11.50
C ILE A 179 42.58 24.87 12.52
N ALA A 180 42.22 25.55 13.62
CA ALA A 180 41.37 24.96 14.66
C ALA A 180 39.90 24.93 14.20
N ASP A 181 39.37 26.06 13.73
CA ASP A 181 38.01 26.14 13.20
C ASP A 181 37.86 25.32 11.92
N ALA A 182 38.86 25.30 11.03
CA ALA A 182 38.89 24.41 9.88
C ALA A 182 38.79 22.92 10.28
N SER A 183 39.58 22.49 11.28
CA SER A 183 39.56 21.12 11.80
C SER A 183 38.21 20.75 12.44
N GLN A 184 37.60 21.68 13.17
CA GLN A 184 36.25 21.49 13.72
C GLN A 184 35.21 21.35 12.60
N ALA A 185 35.27 22.18 11.57
CA ALA A 185 34.35 22.13 10.44
C ALA A 185 34.46 20.81 9.66
N PHE A 186 35.69 20.34 9.38
CA PHE A 186 35.89 19.01 8.76
C PHE A 186 35.41 17.85 9.63
N THR A 187 35.53 17.95 10.97
CA THR A 187 34.97 16.96 11.91
C THR A 187 33.44 16.88 11.80
N VAL A 188 32.77 18.02 11.58
CA VAL A 188 31.32 18.07 11.35
C VAL A 188 30.95 17.52 9.96
N VAL A 189 31.74 17.80 8.92
CA VAL A 189 31.58 17.21 7.58
C VAL A 189 31.66 15.68 7.63
N GLU A 190 32.71 15.11 8.25
CA GLU A 190 32.88 13.66 8.38
C GLU A 190 31.69 13.03 9.10
N ARG A 191 31.30 13.56 10.27
CA ARG A 191 30.17 13.05 11.05
C ARG A 191 28.86 13.00 10.25
N ASN A 192 28.56 14.04 9.48
CA ASN A 192 27.36 14.08 8.64
C ASN A 192 27.45 13.13 7.44
N ALA A 193 28.64 12.97 6.83
CA ALA A 193 28.84 12.02 5.74
C ALA A 193 28.69 10.56 6.21
N LEU A 194 29.18 10.25 7.42
CA LEU A 194 28.95 8.96 8.09
C LEU A 194 27.46 8.72 8.36
N GLN A 195 26.72 9.74 8.79
CA GLN A 195 25.26 9.66 8.98
C GLN A 195 24.52 9.38 7.65
N ILE A 196 24.84 10.08 6.56
CA ILE A 196 24.21 9.83 5.25
C ILE A 196 24.50 8.39 4.77
N ARG A 197 25.73 7.89 4.99
CA ARG A 197 26.08 6.50 4.67
C ARG A 197 25.26 5.49 5.48
N HIS A 198 24.98 5.78 6.74
CA HIS A 198 24.13 4.94 7.61
C HIS A 198 22.67 4.92 7.10
N VAL A 199 22.10 6.09 6.81
CA VAL A 199 20.74 6.22 6.23
C VAL A 199 20.64 5.46 4.91
N LEU A 200 21.63 5.57 4.02
CA LEU A 200 21.66 4.84 2.76
C LEU A 200 21.72 3.31 2.96
N HIS A 201 22.53 2.82 3.90
CA HIS A 201 22.60 1.40 4.24
C HIS A 201 21.27 0.88 4.80
N ASP A 202 20.67 1.62 5.72
CA ASP A 202 19.38 1.28 6.32
C ASP A 202 18.26 1.22 5.24
N LEU A 203 18.25 2.16 4.29
CA LEU A 203 17.31 2.16 3.16
C LEU A 203 17.51 0.99 2.20
N LEU A 204 18.75 0.64 1.85
CA LEU A 204 19.05 -0.53 1.02
C LEU A 204 18.61 -1.84 1.71
N THR A 205 18.78 -1.92 3.03
CA THR A 205 18.32 -3.04 3.85
C THR A 205 16.79 -3.11 3.87
N MET A 206 16.09 -1.96 4.01
CA MET A 206 14.64 -1.91 3.92
C MET A 206 14.11 -2.35 2.55
N VAL A 207 14.68 -1.84 1.45
CA VAL A 207 14.25 -2.20 0.08
C VAL A 207 14.49 -3.69 -0.20
N THR A 208 15.65 -4.23 0.16
CA THR A 208 15.91 -5.68 -0.01
C THR A 208 15.03 -6.56 0.88
N SER A 209 14.63 -6.12 2.08
CA SER A 209 13.61 -6.82 2.89
C SER A 209 12.16 -6.68 2.37
N SER A 210 11.93 -5.85 1.34
CA SER A 210 10.58 -5.56 0.81
C SER A 210 10.26 -6.31 -0.47
N ASP A 211 11.26 -6.51 -1.33
CA ASP A 211 11.11 -7.38 -2.49
C ASP A 211 11.13 -8.86 -2.05
N ARG A 212 10.60 -9.78 -2.87
CA ARG A 212 10.27 -11.15 -2.43
C ARG A 212 11.48 -12.06 -2.16
N GLY A 213 12.70 -11.56 -2.29
CA GLY A 213 13.92 -12.22 -1.82
C GLY A 213 14.26 -11.76 -0.42
N ALA A 214 13.87 -12.53 0.61
CA ALA A 214 14.19 -12.24 2.01
C ALA A 214 15.70 -11.97 2.19
N LEU A 215 16.04 -10.99 3.03
CA LEU A 215 17.41 -10.52 3.26
C LEU A 215 18.34 -11.70 3.56
N ALA A 216 19.19 -12.05 2.59
CA ALA A 216 20.02 -13.25 2.66
C ALA A 216 21.20 -13.03 3.59
N ALA A 217 21.17 -13.64 4.78
CA ALA A 217 22.35 -13.77 5.62
C ALA A 217 23.13 -15.05 5.27
N HIS A 218 24.45 -15.01 5.51
CA HIS A 218 25.30 -16.18 5.62
C HIS A 218 25.84 -16.26 7.07
N PRO A 219 25.10 -16.88 8.01
CA PRO A 219 25.47 -16.87 9.42
C PRO A 219 26.69 -17.75 9.69
N GLU A 220 27.75 -17.15 10.22
CA GLU A 220 28.99 -17.83 10.60
C GLU A 220 29.14 -17.89 12.14
N PRO A 221 29.97 -18.79 12.71
CA PRO A 221 30.22 -18.83 14.16
C PRO A 221 31.05 -17.63 14.66
N THR A 222 30.39 -16.49 14.86
CA THR A 222 31.02 -15.21 15.27
C THR A 222 31.15 -15.10 16.79
N PRO A 223 32.37 -14.92 17.35
CA PRO A 223 32.57 -14.70 18.78
C PRO A 223 32.04 -13.31 19.15
N LEU A 224 31.13 -13.22 20.11
CA LEU A 224 30.39 -11.97 20.33
C LEU A 224 31.24 -10.87 21.00
N ARG A 225 32.12 -11.25 21.93
CA ARG A 225 32.80 -10.30 22.83
C ARG A 225 33.57 -9.16 22.10
N PRO A 226 34.34 -9.39 21.02
CA PRO A 226 34.97 -8.32 20.26
C PRO A 226 33.97 -7.28 19.72
N HIS A 227 32.84 -7.72 19.17
CA HIS A 227 31.82 -6.85 18.58
C HIS A 227 31.12 -5.99 19.65
N LEU A 228 30.79 -6.59 20.81
CA LEU A 228 30.19 -5.83 21.93
C LEU A 228 31.17 -4.79 22.52
N VAL A 229 32.48 -5.08 22.47
CA VAL A 229 33.54 -4.13 22.89
C VAL A 229 33.69 -3.01 21.85
N ALA A 230 33.84 -3.33 20.56
CA ALA A 230 33.94 -2.32 19.49
C ALA A 230 32.69 -1.42 19.43
N ALA A 231 31.50 -2.00 19.59
CA ALA A 231 30.25 -1.24 19.65
C ALA A 231 30.22 -0.29 20.86
N ALA A 232 30.63 -0.73 22.05
CA ALA A 232 30.72 0.15 23.22
C ALA A 232 31.81 1.24 23.08
N ASP A 233 32.96 0.90 22.50
CA ASP A 233 34.10 1.81 22.31
C ASP A 233 33.85 2.85 21.20
N SER A 234 32.88 2.61 20.31
CA SER A 234 32.39 3.60 19.33
C SER A 234 31.55 4.73 19.96
N GLN A 235 31.08 4.55 21.19
CA GLN A 235 30.22 5.52 21.87
C GLN A 235 31.06 6.59 22.58
N PRO A 236 30.55 7.83 22.72
CA PRO A 236 31.21 8.87 23.52
C PRO A 236 31.57 8.37 24.94
N PRO A 237 32.71 8.76 25.55
CA PRO A 237 33.13 8.23 26.85
C PRO A 237 32.14 8.44 28.02
N ARG A 238 31.13 9.31 27.86
CA ARG A 238 30.02 9.51 28.83
C ARG A 238 28.83 8.57 28.61
N GLU A 239 28.72 7.98 27.42
CA GLU A 239 27.62 7.12 26.96
C GLU A 239 28.05 5.65 26.80
N ARG A 240 29.33 5.35 27.07
CA ARG A 240 29.93 4.01 26.92
C ARG A 240 29.32 3.00 27.89
N PRO A 241 28.61 1.96 27.40
CA PRO A 241 27.92 0.99 28.26
C PRO A 241 28.89 0.05 28.97
N THR A 242 28.43 -0.52 30.09
CA THR A 242 29.07 -1.68 30.74
C THR A 242 28.86 -2.95 29.90
N ILE A 243 29.82 -3.90 29.91
CA ILE A 243 29.76 -5.10 29.07
C ILE A 243 29.78 -6.38 29.93
N GLU A 244 28.73 -7.20 29.82
CA GLU A 244 28.64 -8.54 30.41
C GLU A 244 28.57 -9.61 29.32
N CYS A 245 29.73 -10.09 28.85
CA CYS A 245 29.82 -11.19 27.89
C CYS A 245 30.82 -12.26 28.35
N PRO A 246 30.42 -13.55 28.47
CA PRO A 246 31.34 -14.66 28.65
C PRO A 246 32.39 -14.66 27.51
N PRO A 247 33.67 -14.97 27.81
CA PRO A 247 34.77 -14.75 26.85
C PRO A 247 34.72 -15.65 25.61
N ALA A 248 34.09 -16.82 25.71
CA ALA A 248 33.97 -17.80 24.63
C ALA A 248 32.52 -17.96 24.10
N LEU A 249 31.68 -16.92 24.23
CA LEU A 249 30.32 -16.95 23.71
C LEU A 249 30.29 -16.58 22.23
N THR A 250 29.78 -17.50 21.41
CA THR A 250 29.73 -17.43 19.95
C THR A 250 28.30 -17.63 19.47
N ALA A 251 27.85 -16.84 18.50
CA ALA A 251 26.54 -16.98 17.86
C ALA A 251 26.70 -17.35 16.37
N LEU A 252 25.68 -17.98 15.77
CA LEU A 252 25.53 -18.02 14.32
C LEU A 252 24.92 -16.70 13.86
N VAL A 253 25.75 -15.84 13.26
CA VAL A 253 25.34 -14.53 12.75
C VAL A 253 26.32 -14.05 11.68
N GLN A 254 25.84 -13.44 10.61
CA GLN A 254 26.69 -12.75 9.64
C GLN A 254 27.29 -11.52 10.33
N THR A 255 28.62 -11.43 10.38
CA THR A 255 29.35 -10.44 11.18
C THR A 255 28.86 -9.00 10.98
N GLY A 256 28.71 -8.53 9.74
CA GLY A 256 28.19 -7.17 9.46
C GLY A 256 26.73 -6.92 9.88
N HIS A 257 25.90 -7.96 9.97
CA HIS A 257 24.53 -7.82 10.51
C HIS A 257 24.56 -7.62 12.03
N LEU A 258 25.48 -8.30 12.75
CA LEU A 258 25.67 -8.10 14.20
C LEU A 258 26.08 -6.65 14.49
N ASP A 259 27.06 -6.12 13.77
CA ASP A 259 27.57 -4.76 13.98
C ASP A 259 26.49 -3.70 13.67
N GLN A 260 25.71 -3.84 12.59
CA GLN A 260 24.61 -2.93 12.27
C GLN A 260 23.48 -2.99 13.31
N MET A 261 23.12 -4.19 13.80
CA MET A 261 22.12 -4.34 14.87
C MET A 261 22.57 -3.65 16.17
N LEU A 262 23.84 -3.81 16.55
CA LEU A 262 24.41 -3.15 17.74
C LEU A 262 24.45 -1.63 17.56
N ALA A 263 24.90 -1.13 16.40
CA ALA A 263 24.92 0.29 16.09
C ALA A 263 23.53 0.91 16.15
N ASN A 264 22.51 0.27 15.55
CA ASN A 264 21.13 0.75 15.57
C ASN A 264 20.55 0.83 17.00
N LEU A 265 20.79 -0.19 17.85
CA LEU A 265 20.33 -0.17 19.24
C LEU A 265 21.07 0.87 20.10
N LEU A 266 22.36 1.10 19.87
CA LEU A 266 23.13 2.13 20.60
C LEU A 266 22.75 3.55 20.18
N VAL A 267 22.57 3.80 18.88
CA VAL A 267 22.04 5.08 18.37
C VAL A 267 20.63 5.35 18.92
N ASN A 268 19.79 4.31 19.04
CA ASN A 268 18.48 4.41 19.67
C ASN A 268 18.59 4.81 21.17
N ALA A 269 19.49 4.16 21.93
CA ALA A 269 19.72 4.50 23.34
C ALA A 269 20.31 5.91 23.54
N SER A 270 21.25 6.34 22.68
CA SER A 270 21.77 7.72 22.69
C SER A 270 20.64 8.73 22.45
N LYS A 271 19.84 8.52 21.38
CA LYS A 271 18.72 9.41 21.00
C LYS A 271 17.61 9.55 22.04
N TYR A 272 17.24 8.46 22.75
CA TYR A 272 16.05 8.45 23.62
C TYR A 272 16.33 8.34 25.12
N ALA A 273 17.56 8.02 25.52
CA ALA A 273 17.95 7.85 26.93
C ALA A 273 19.25 8.56 27.33
N GLY A 274 19.98 9.17 26.39
CA GLY A 274 21.30 9.75 26.64
C GLY A 274 22.40 8.71 26.80
N GLY A 275 22.24 7.54 26.16
CA GLY A 275 23.24 6.48 26.08
C GLY A 275 22.71 5.12 26.53
N ALA A 276 23.42 4.05 26.16
CA ALA A 276 23.18 2.73 26.72
C ALA A 276 23.92 2.59 28.06
N THR A 277 23.26 2.00 29.06
CA THR A 277 23.88 1.71 30.36
C THR A 277 24.70 0.42 30.34
N LYS A 278 24.24 -0.55 29.54
CA LYS A 278 24.76 -1.92 29.55
C LYS A 278 24.47 -2.65 28.24
N ILE A 279 25.46 -3.41 27.80
CA ILE A 279 25.33 -4.48 26.81
C ILE A 279 25.63 -5.80 27.53
N ALA A 280 24.80 -6.82 27.38
CA ALA A 280 25.09 -8.16 27.88
C ALA A 280 24.75 -9.21 26.83
N ALA A 281 25.51 -10.31 26.82
CA ALA A 281 25.21 -11.47 25.98
C ALA A 281 25.25 -12.75 26.84
N ARG A 282 24.18 -13.53 26.79
CA ARG A 282 23.98 -14.70 27.67
C ARG A 282 23.40 -15.89 26.89
N PRO A 283 23.98 -17.10 27.04
CA PRO A 283 23.38 -18.30 26.45
C PRO A 283 22.08 -18.66 27.19
N THR A 284 21.09 -19.15 26.45
CA THR A 284 19.88 -19.76 27.01
C THR A 284 20.01 -21.28 27.05
N TRP A 285 19.17 -21.92 27.86
CA TRP A 285 19.05 -23.38 27.96
C TRP A 285 18.43 -24.04 26.72
N ALA A 286 17.96 -23.25 25.75
CA ALA A 286 17.36 -23.71 24.50
C ALA A 286 18.31 -23.63 23.28
N GLY A 287 19.62 -23.45 23.51
CA GLY A 287 20.61 -23.31 22.41
C GLY A 287 20.57 -21.96 21.69
N LEU A 288 19.94 -20.94 22.31
CA LEU A 288 19.91 -19.57 21.81
C LEU A 288 20.88 -18.69 22.60
N ILE A 289 21.12 -17.47 22.13
CA ILE A 289 21.78 -16.39 22.86
C ILE A 289 20.87 -15.19 22.86
N GLU A 290 20.72 -14.57 24.04
CA GLU A 290 20.14 -13.24 24.19
C GLU A 290 21.26 -12.21 24.25
N ILE A 291 21.25 -11.23 23.35
CA ILE A 291 22.11 -10.05 23.39
C ILE A 291 21.23 -8.84 23.74
N SER A 292 21.31 -8.39 24.99
CA SER A 292 20.48 -7.33 25.56
C SER A 292 21.24 -5.98 25.58
N VAL A 293 20.66 -4.94 25.00
CA VAL A 293 21.08 -3.53 25.16
C VAL A 293 20.08 -2.84 26.08
N LEU A 294 20.56 -2.29 27.21
CA LEU A 294 19.73 -1.68 28.25
C LEU A 294 19.97 -0.18 28.34
N ASP A 295 18.90 0.60 28.30
CA ASP A 295 18.87 2.04 28.54
C ASP A 295 18.23 2.39 29.91
N ALA A 296 18.37 3.65 30.32
CA ALA A 296 17.74 4.19 31.53
C ALA A 296 16.85 5.41 31.22
N GLY A 297 16.21 5.42 30.05
CA GLY A 297 15.37 6.50 29.54
C GLY A 297 13.96 6.53 30.16
N PRO A 298 12.96 7.04 29.42
CA PRO A 298 11.55 6.93 29.82
C PRO A 298 11.00 5.51 29.64
N GLY A 299 11.59 4.71 28.75
CA GLY A 299 11.06 3.40 28.31
C GLY A 299 9.95 3.54 27.26
N VAL A 300 9.47 2.41 26.71
CA VAL A 300 8.48 2.40 25.62
C VAL A 300 7.03 2.41 26.15
N PRO A 301 6.19 3.41 25.78
CA PRO A 301 4.77 3.46 26.12
C PRO A 301 3.99 2.23 25.66
N GLU A 302 3.11 1.70 26.50
CA GLU A 302 2.48 0.39 26.30
C GLU A 302 1.68 0.28 25.00
N ALA A 303 0.88 1.30 24.66
CA ALA A 303 0.11 1.35 23.42
C ALA A 303 0.96 1.37 22.13
N PHE A 304 2.23 1.78 22.24
CA PHE A 304 3.16 1.84 21.11
C PHE A 304 3.97 0.54 20.92
N ARG A 305 4.10 -0.31 21.95
CA ARG A 305 4.96 -1.51 21.91
C ARG A 305 4.64 -2.50 20.78
N GLN A 306 3.37 -2.62 20.39
CA GLN A 306 2.96 -3.49 19.28
C GLN A 306 3.49 -3.01 17.92
N HIS A 307 3.60 -1.70 17.72
CA HIS A 307 4.08 -1.07 16.48
C HIS A 307 5.61 -0.81 16.51
N LEU A 308 6.31 -1.17 17.60
CA LEU A 308 7.70 -0.77 17.88
C LEU A 308 8.74 -1.23 16.83
N PHE A 309 8.41 -2.29 16.09
CA PHE A 309 9.25 -2.87 15.04
C PHE A 309 8.68 -2.66 13.63
N GLU A 310 7.66 -1.82 13.48
CA GLU A 310 7.07 -1.49 12.18
C GLU A 310 7.87 -0.41 11.44
N ARG A 311 7.73 -0.39 10.11
CA ARG A 311 8.43 0.57 9.24
C ARG A 311 7.93 1.99 9.51
N PHE A 312 8.86 2.95 9.57
CA PHE A 312 8.61 4.37 9.87
C PHE A 312 7.92 4.64 11.23
N SER A 313 7.81 3.64 12.10
CA SER A 313 7.06 3.72 13.35
C SER A 313 7.74 4.61 14.38
N ARG A 314 7.03 5.64 14.83
CA ARG A 314 7.50 6.62 15.83
C ARG A 314 6.35 7.04 16.73
N GLU A 315 6.59 7.08 18.03
CA GLU A 315 5.60 7.56 19.00
C GLU A 315 5.37 9.07 18.83
N ALA A 316 4.10 9.50 18.82
CA ALA A 316 3.71 10.79 18.23
C ALA A 316 4.16 12.05 19.01
N GLU A 317 4.50 11.92 20.30
CA GLU A 317 5.02 13.02 21.12
C GLU A 317 6.54 13.09 20.95
N THR A 318 7.21 11.94 21.09
CA THR A 318 8.63 11.71 20.82
C THR A 318 9.03 12.14 19.41
N ALA A 319 8.17 11.89 18.41
CA ALA A 319 8.41 12.19 17.00
C ALA A 319 8.60 13.69 16.71
N ARG A 320 8.12 14.57 17.60
CA ARG A 320 8.28 16.03 17.51
C ARG A 320 9.58 16.53 18.17
N GLN A 321 10.19 15.73 19.04
CA GLN A 321 11.34 16.13 19.86
C GLN A 321 12.66 15.52 19.37
N VAL A 322 12.63 14.31 18.79
CA VAL A 322 13.83 13.56 18.40
C VAL A 322 13.78 13.16 16.92
N MET A 323 14.77 13.61 16.13
CA MET A 323 14.87 13.24 14.70
C MET A 323 15.29 11.78 14.50
N GLY A 324 14.57 11.10 13.62
CA GLY A 324 14.83 9.73 13.17
C GLY A 324 13.77 9.27 12.17
N SER A 325 14.14 8.41 11.23
CA SER A 325 13.22 7.76 10.28
C SER A 325 12.28 6.72 10.88
N GLY A 326 12.57 6.21 12.08
CA GLY A 326 11.85 5.06 12.66
C GLY A 326 12.27 3.70 12.07
N LEU A 327 13.22 3.67 11.13
CA LEU A 327 13.62 2.43 10.45
C LEU A 327 14.57 1.54 11.26
N GLY A 328 15.41 2.11 12.14
CA GLY A 328 16.48 1.37 12.81
C GLY A 328 16.04 0.13 13.60
N LEU A 329 14.86 0.18 14.27
CA LEU A 329 14.32 -0.98 15.00
C LEU A 329 13.69 -2.03 14.08
N PHE A 330 12.97 -1.61 13.02
CA PHE A 330 12.49 -2.52 11.96
C PHE A 330 13.68 -3.26 11.32
N ILE A 331 14.73 -2.53 10.94
CA ILE A 331 15.93 -3.08 10.31
C ILE A 331 16.68 -4.03 11.25
N THR A 332 16.81 -3.68 12.54
CA THR A 332 17.41 -4.58 13.54
C THR A 332 16.61 -5.88 13.66
N CYS A 333 15.28 -5.83 13.54
CA CYS A 333 14.40 -6.99 13.55
C CYS A 333 14.60 -7.88 12.31
N GLU A 334 14.61 -7.29 11.11
CA GLU A 334 14.85 -8.04 9.87
C GLU A 334 16.27 -8.61 9.76
N LEU A 335 17.28 -7.89 10.26
CA LEU A 335 18.67 -8.40 10.38
C LEU A 335 18.74 -9.61 11.33
N ALA A 336 18.01 -9.60 12.45
CA ALA A 336 17.94 -10.74 13.36
C ALA A 336 17.25 -11.95 12.69
N ARG A 337 16.13 -11.71 12.01
CA ARG A 337 15.34 -12.73 11.30
C ARG A 337 16.09 -13.35 10.12
N ALA A 338 16.81 -12.55 9.35
CA ALA A 338 17.73 -13.02 8.31
C ALA A 338 18.75 -14.04 8.84
N ASN A 339 19.23 -13.84 10.07
CA ASN A 339 20.14 -14.75 10.76
C ASN A 339 19.42 -15.92 11.49
N GLY A 340 18.13 -16.13 11.23
CA GLY A 340 17.32 -17.19 11.86
C GLY A 340 16.98 -16.95 13.33
N GLY A 341 17.07 -15.69 13.78
CA GLY A 341 16.74 -15.18 15.10
C GLY A 341 15.51 -14.25 15.11
N ASP A 342 15.41 -13.35 16.09
CA ASP A 342 14.36 -12.31 16.18
C ASP A 342 14.80 -11.16 17.12
N LEU A 343 14.03 -10.07 17.17
CA LEU A 343 14.25 -8.93 18.09
C LEU A 343 13.03 -8.72 19.00
N ILE A 344 13.26 -8.62 20.32
CA ILE A 344 12.19 -8.33 21.30
C ILE A 344 12.53 -7.13 22.20
N HIS A 345 11.50 -6.55 22.81
CA HIS A 345 11.61 -5.47 23.80
C HIS A 345 11.07 -5.91 25.17
N ARG A 346 11.77 -5.54 26.23
CA ARG A 346 11.41 -5.77 27.64
C ARG A 346 11.51 -4.43 28.40
N PRO A 347 10.61 -4.12 29.37
CA PRO A 347 10.79 -2.95 30.23
C PRO A 347 11.96 -3.12 31.20
N ALA A 348 12.90 -2.18 31.22
CA ALA A 348 14.02 -2.21 32.17
C ALA A 348 13.58 -1.72 33.57
N ARG A 349 14.28 -2.19 34.62
CA ARG A 349 14.04 -1.79 36.01
C ARG A 349 15.21 -0.94 36.54
N PRO A 350 14.96 0.17 37.26
CA PRO A 350 13.65 0.69 37.67
C PRO A 350 12.88 1.46 36.59
N ARG A 351 13.54 1.82 35.47
CA ARG A 351 12.98 2.49 34.29
C ARG A 351 13.86 2.25 33.06
N GLY A 352 13.39 2.63 31.89
CA GLY A 352 14.09 2.47 30.60
C GLY A 352 13.64 1.23 29.82
N SER A 353 14.36 0.91 28.76
CA SER A 353 14.09 -0.22 27.86
C SER A 353 15.25 -1.21 27.83
N GLU A 354 14.92 -2.49 27.61
CA GLU A 354 15.86 -3.56 27.29
C GLU A 354 15.47 -4.13 25.91
N PHE A 355 16.31 -3.90 24.90
CA PHE A 355 16.16 -4.47 23.57
C PHE A 355 17.03 -5.73 23.47
N VAL A 356 16.43 -6.86 23.11
CA VAL A 356 17.11 -8.17 23.11
C VAL A 356 17.09 -8.79 21.73
N ILE A 357 18.26 -8.88 21.11
CA ILE A 357 18.49 -9.66 19.89
C ILE A 357 18.59 -11.13 20.31
N ILE A 358 17.80 -12.00 19.70
CA ILE A 358 17.83 -13.44 19.92
C ILE A 358 18.54 -14.08 18.72
N LEU A 359 19.63 -14.81 18.97
CA LEU A 359 20.40 -15.52 17.95
C LEU A 359 20.57 -17.00 18.32
N ARG A 360 21.00 -17.84 17.38
CA ARG A 360 21.31 -19.25 17.64
C ARG A 360 22.76 -19.42 18.09
N GLN A 361 23.02 -20.36 18.99
CA GLN A 361 24.38 -20.84 19.21
C GLN A 361 24.81 -21.67 17.98
N PRO A 362 26.11 -21.70 17.61
CA PRO A 362 26.61 -22.73 16.71
C PRO A 362 26.36 -24.11 17.34
N PRO A 363 26.10 -25.16 16.54
CA PRO A 363 26.03 -26.51 17.07
C PRO A 363 27.34 -26.83 17.79
N ALA A 364 27.25 -27.49 18.94
CA ALA A 364 28.44 -28.00 19.62
C ALA A 364 29.23 -28.91 18.65
N PRO A 365 30.57 -28.84 18.63
CA PRO A 365 31.36 -29.70 17.77
C PRO A 365 31.05 -31.16 18.07
N ALA A 366 30.86 -31.96 17.02
CA ALA A 366 30.71 -33.40 17.17
C ALA A 366 31.98 -33.97 17.83
N ALA A 367 31.77 -34.76 18.90
CA ALA A 367 32.83 -35.30 19.75
C ALA A 367 33.44 -36.60 19.19
#